data_AF-A0AAU5HDG4-F1
#
_entry.id   AF-A0AAU5HDG4-F1
#
_cell.length_a   1.000
_cell.length_b   1.000
_cell.length_c   1.000
_cell.angle_alpha   90.00
_cell.angle_beta   90.00
_cell.angle_gamma   90.00
#
_symmetry.space_group_name_H-M   'P 1'
#
loop_
_entity.id
_entity.type
_entity.pdbx_description
1 polymer ?
#
loop_
_entity_poly.entity_id
_entity_poly.type
_entity_poly.pdbx_seq_one_letter_code
_entity_poly.pdbx_strand_id
1 'polypeptide(L)'
;MIGTVGGAPAFPCSPGQSVLDAANAVGVALPQSCGEGACGTCRVRVVSGLYETDDRGMFSADELAAGWRLACQTLPTEDLVIGQ
;
A
#
# COMPACT_ATOMS: atom_id res chain seq x y z
N MET A 1 6.95 -13.59 -12.21
CA MET A 1 5.79 -13.26 -13.05
C MET A 1 4.61 -13.10 -12.13
N ILE A 2 4.09 -11.89 -11.99
CA ILE A 2 2.95 -11.61 -11.12
C ILE A 2 1.94 -10.84 -11.96
N GLY A 3 0.80 -11.49 -12.15
CA GLY A 3 -0.29 -11.10 -13.02
C GLY A 3 -1.35 -10.30 -12.27
N THR A 4 -1.93 -9.37 -13.02
CA THR A 4 -2.96 -8.42 -12.62
C THR A 4 -4.27 -9.10 -12.20
N VAL A 5 -4.84 -8.68 -11.07
CA VAL A 5 -6.26 -8.89 -10.76
C VAL A 5 -6.92 -7.52 -10.53
N GLY A 6 -7.75 -7.11 -11.51
CA GLY A 6 -8.73 -6.03 -11.33
C GLY A 6 -8.25 -4.62 -11.71
N GLY A 7 -7.95 -4.36 -12.98
CA GLY A 7 -7.91 -2.99 -13.54
C GLY A 7 -6.83 -2.02 -13.02
N ALA A 8 -6.10 -2.37 -11.95
CA ALA A 8 -4.95 -1.62 -11.45
C ALA A 8 -3.66 -2.18 -12.08
N PRO A 9 -2.72 -1.33 -12.52
CA PRO A 9 -1.42 -1.79 -13.00
C PRO A 9 -0.68 -2.54 -11.88
N ALA A 10 -0.35 -3.81 -12.12
CA ALA A 10 0.56 -4.57 -11.27
C ALA A 10 1.98 -4.07 -11.52
N PHE A 11 2.72 -3.78 -10.47
CA PHE A 11 4.08 -3.27 -10.56
C PHE A 11 5.05 -4.05 -9.68
N PRO A 12 6.30 -4.22 -10.13
CA PRO A 12 7.33 -4.84 -9.31
C PRO A 12 7.66 -3.91 -8.14
N CYS A 13 7.58 -4.43 -6.92
CA CYS A 13 8.05 -3.76 -5.73
C CYS A 13 9.38 -4.38 -5.31
N SER A 14 10.41 -3.57 -5.11
CA SER A 14 11.69 -4.07 -4.60
C SER A 14 11.57 -4.38 -3.10
N PRO A 15 12.30 -5.37 -2.57
CA PRO A 15 12.33 -5.62 -1.13
C PRO A 15 12.87 -4.39 -0.39
N GLY A 16 12.12 -3.90 0.59
CA GLY A 16 12.42 -2.66 1.32
C GLY A 16 11.86 -1.37 0.69
N GLN A 17 11.12 -1.48 -0.42
CA GLN A 17 10.41 -0.36 -1.04
C GLN A 17 8.94 -0.33 -0.58
N SER A 18 8.39 0.86 -0.36
CA SER A 18 6.98 0.99 0.00
C SER A 18 6.07 0.85 -1.23
N VAL A 19 4.81 0.46 -1.02
CA VAL A 19 3.81 0.37 -2.10
C VAL A 19 3.69 1.70 -2.84
N LEU A 20 3.75 2.83 -2.11
CA LEU A 20 3.74 4.16 -2.71
C LEU A 20 4.93 4.40 -3.64
N ASP A 21 6.13 4.05 -3.20
CA ASP A 21 7.34 4.28 -3.99
C ASP A 21 7.39 3.38 -5.23
N ALA A 22 6.97 2.11 -5.10
CA ALA A 22 6.84 1.20 -6.23
C ALA A 22 5.77 1.65 -7.22
N ALA A 23 4.65 2.18 -6.74
CA ALA A 23 3.63 2.80 -7.59
C ALA A 23 4.20 4.03 -8.32
N ASN A 24 4.90 4.93 -7.64
CA ASN A 24 5.52 6.08 -8.27
C ASN A 24 6.57 5.68 -9.33
N ALA A 25 7.36 4.64 -9.06
CA ALA A 25 8.39 4.15 -9.97
C ALA A 25 7.82 3.68 -11.32
N VAL A 26 6.58 3.18 -11.33
CA VAL A 26 5.87 2.80 -12.56
C VAL A 26 4.90 3.86 -13.07
N GLY A 27 4.87 5.05 -12.45
CA GLY A 27 3.99 6.16 -12.85
C GLY A 27 2.53 6.01 -12.41
N VAL A 28 2.26 5.19 -11.40
CA VAL A 28 0.93 5.01 -10.81
C VAL A 28 0.68 6.08 -9.76
N ALA A 29 -0.26 6.97 -10.05
CA ALA A 29 -0.62 8.05 -9.15
C ALA A 29 -1.49 7.53 -8.00
N LEU A 30 -0.86 7.21 -6.87
CA LEU A 30 -1.57 6.99 -5.61
C LEU A 30 -1.80 8.32 -4.88
N PRO A 31 -2.93 8.47 -4.16
CA PRO A 31 -3.21 9.68 -3.39
C PRO A 31 -2.16 9.82 -2.28
N GLN A 32 -1.24 10.78 -2.42
CA GLN A 32 -0.21 11.08 -1.42
C GLN A 32 -0.13 12.58 -1.19
N SER A 33 0.15 12.99 0.06
CA SER A 33 0.37 14.40 0.39
C SER A 33 1.71 14.62 1.09
N CYS A 34 2.08 13.74 2.01
CA CYS A 34 3.31 13.83 2.80
C CYS A 34 4.35 12.76 2.40
N GLY A 35 3.91 11.59 1.92
CA GLY A 35 4.82 10.47 1.63
C GLY A 35 5.42 9.77 2.86
N GLU A 36 5.26 10.33 4.06
CA GLU A 36 5.94 9.87 5.29
C GLU A 36 4.98 9.23 6.32
N GLY A 37 3.73 8.97 5.95
CA GLY A 37 2.74 8.37 6.85
C GLY A 37 2.14 9.30 7.91
N ALA A 38 2.39 10.62 7.82
CA ALA A 38 1.88 11.61 8.78
C ALA A 38 0.51 12.20 8.42
N CYS A 39 0.10 12.14 7.15
CA CYS A 39 -1.07 12.83 6.61
C CYS A 39 -2.30 11.95 6.39
N GLY A 40 -2.14 10.61 6.37
CA GLY A 40 -3.25 9.68 6.14
C GLY A 40 -3.83 9.68 4.71
N THR A 41 -3.34 10.53 3.80
CA THR A 41 -3.80 10.59 2.40
C THR A 41 -3.50 9.30 1.63
N CYS A 42 -2.37 8.66 1.94
CA CYS A 42 -1.90 7.42 1.34
C CYS A 42 -2.66 6.17 1.84
N ARG A 43 -3.84 6.34 2.44
CA ARG A 43 -4.64 5.21 2.94
C ARG A 43 -5.12 4.33 1.78
N VAL A 44 -4.93 3.04 1.92
CA VAL A 44 -5.37 2.00 0.99
C VAL A 44 -5.94 0.84 1.79
N ARG A 45 -6.79 0.05 1.16
CA ARG A 45 -7.34 -1.14 1.79
C ARG A 45 -6.63 -2.37 1.23
N VAL A 46 -5.94 -3.13 2.06
CA VAL A 46 -5.39 -4.40 1.65
C VAL A 46 -6.51 -5.43 1.52
N VAL A 47 -6.64 -6.00 0.33
CA VAL A 47 -7.64 -7.03 0.01
C VAL A 47 -7.06 -8.41 0.24
N SER A 48 -5.80 -8.62 -0.14
CA SER A 48 -5.11 -9.91 0.01
C SER A 48 -3.59 -9.73 -0.09
N GLY A 49 -2.82 -10.65 0.48
CA GLY A 49 -1.36 -10.67 0.39
C GLY A 49 -0.65 -10.47 1.71
N LEU A 50 0.68 -10.61 1.67
CA LEU A 50 1.55 -10.44 2.83
C LEU A 50 2.36 -9.14 2.71
N TYR A 51 2.38 -8.41 3.81
CA TYR A 51 2.95 -7.08 3.90
C TYR A 51 3.32 -6.77 5.34
N GLU A 52 4.31 -5.91 5.48
CA GLU A 52 4.66 -5.24 6.72
C GLU A 52 4.23 -3.79 6.60
N THR A 53 3.70 -3.21 7.68
CA THR A 53 3.26 -1.82 7.65
C THR A 53 3.42 -1.17 8.99
N ASP A 54 3.70 0.12 8.98
CA ASP A 54 3.69 0.97 10.17
C ASP A 54 2.53 1.97 10.07
N ASP A 55 1.40 1.66 10.71
CA ASP A 55 0.24 2.57 10.75
C ASP A 55 0.40 3.71 11.76
N ARG A 56 1.44 3.69 12.61
CA ARG A 56 1.72 4.70 13.65
C ARG A 56 0.53 5.00 14.58
N GLY A 57 -0.43 4.09 14.70
CA GLY A 57 -1.67 4.32 15.45
C GLY A 57 -2.63 5.31 14.77
N MET A 58 -2.49 5.53 13.46
CA MET A 58 -3.37 6.39 12.67
C MET A 58 -4.74 5.75 12.43
N PHE A 59 -4.82 4.42 12.48
CA PHE A 59 -6.05 3.65 12.27
C PHE A 59 -6.52 2.99 13.56
N SER A 60 -7.83 2.89 13.71
CA SER A 60 -8.45 2.11 14.79
C SER A 60 -8.31 0.62 14.55
N ALA A 61 -8.45 -0.19 15.60
CA ALA A 61 -8.40 -1.66 15.47
C ALA A 61 -9.43 -2.21 14.46
N ASP A 62 -10.61 -1.58 14.35
CA ASP A 62 -11.64 -1.95 13.37
C ASP A 62 -11.22 -1.64 11.94
N GLU A 63 -10.61 -0.48 11.72
CA GLU A 63 -10.05 -0.12 10.41
C GLU A 63 -8.90 -1.06 10.03
N LEU A 64 -8.04 -1.40 11.00
CA LEU A 64 -6.99 -2.37 10.79
C LEU A 64 -7.54 -3.76 10.44
N ALA A 65 -8.64 -4.18 11.09
CA ALA A 65 -9.34 -5.42 10.80
C ALA A 65 -10.05 -5.39 9.43
N ALA A 66 -10.57 -4.22 9.02
CA ALA A 66 -11.13 -4.00 7.69
C ALA A 66 -10.06 -3.96 6.57
N GLY A 67 -8.78 -3.92 6.94
CA GLY A 67 -7.65 -3.95 6.01
C GLY A 67 -7.09 -2.57 5.64
N TRP A 68 -7.50 -1.49 6.31
CA TRP A 68 -6.98 -0.15 6.04
C TRP A 68 -5.53 0.00 6.47
N ARG A 69 -4.67 0.45 5.58
CA ARG A 69 -3.22 0.63 5.77
C ARG A 69 -2.71 1.86 5.03
N LEU A 70 -1.52 2.34 5.40
CA LEU A 70 -0.86 3.46 4.74
C LEU A 70 0.07 2.93 3.64
N ALA A 71 -0.25 3.11 2.36
CA ALA A 71 0.57 2.65 1.24
C ALA A 71 2.01 3.18 1.31
N CYS A 72 2.20 4.37 1.90
CA CYS A 72 3.50 4.99 2.09
C CYS A 72 4.34 4.38 3.22
N GLN A 73 3.73 3.61 4.12
CA GLN A 73 4.41 2.86 5.18
C GLN A 73 4.21 1.34 5.05
N THR A 74 3.51 0.89 4.00
CA THR A 74 3.29 -0.52 3.71
C THR A 74 4.40 -1.01 2.79
N LEU A 75 5.10 -2.05 3.22
CA LEU A 75 6.10 -2.78 2.48
C LEU A 75 5.53 -4.17 2.15
N PRO A 76 5.22 -4.45 0.87
CA PRO A 76 4.79 -5.78 0.47
C PRO A 76 5.97 -6.75 0.59
N THR A 77 5.77 -7.85 1.30
CA THR A 77 6.77 -8.94 1.38
C THR A 77 6.53 -10.01 0.33
N GLU A 78 5.27 -10.13 -0.14
CA GLU A 78 4.85 -11.02 -1.22
C GLU A 78 3.81 -10.32 -2.13
N ASP A 79 3.14 -11.09 -2.97
CA ASP A 79 2.00 -10.66 -3.79
C ASP A 79 0.94 -9.93 -2.96
N LEU A 80 0.92 -8.60 -3.04
CA LEU A 80 0.00 -7.74 -2.32
C LEU A 80 -1.05 -7.14 -3.26
N VAL A 81 -2.30 -7.36 -2.94
CA VAL A 81 -3.47 -6.80 -3.63
C VAL A 81 -4.09 -5.72 -2.73
N ILE A 82 -4.04 -4.49 -3.19
CA ILE A 82 -4.68 -3.34 -2.54
C ILE A 82 -5.87 -2.84 -3.36
N GLY A 83 -6.89 -2.35 -2.67
CA GLY A 83 -8.03 -1.62 -3.19
C GLY A 83 -8.05 -0.18 -2.68
N GLN A 84 -8.82 0.66 -3.37
CA GLN A 84 -9.12 2.03 -2.93
C GLN A 84 -10.44 2.09 -2.17
#